data_AF-A0A2S9WRJ8-F1
#
_entry.id   AF-A0A2S9WRJ8-F1
#
_cell.length_a   1.000
_cell.length_b   1.000
_cell.length_c   1.000
_cell.angle_alpha   90.00
_cell.angle_beta   90.00
_cell.angle_gamma   90.00
#
_symmetry.space_group_name_H-M   'P 1'
#
loop_
_entity.id
_entity.type
_entity.pdbx_description
1 polymer ?
#
loop_
_entity_poly.entity_id
_entity_poly.type
_entity_poly.pdbx_seq_one_letter_code
_entity_poly.pdbx_strand_id
1 'polypeptide(L)'
;MTNIFPIIFLLSFFPKNEDVCTCPPTGNWQKATPKEYNYVNDVIIGDVINVSKDQFEIIVCTVFKGNLKPGQKINGENYGTCGPYINKTGEWLVFGQQFDGFRVNECGISSKIDDTFPLLPPPPKESETIKNLFSESRQKEAMEIRIKQISLLREMSQSR
;
A
#
# COMPACT_ATOMS: atom_id res chain seq x y z
N MET A 1 -3.57 -45.15 50.57
CA MET A 1 -2.54 -44.22 50.08
C MET A 1 -2.53 -44.28 48.57
N THR A 2 -3.14 -43.30 47.89
CA THR A 2 -2.87 -43.03 46.48
C THR A 2 -3.27 -41.58 46.20
N ASN A 3 -2.26 -40.76 45.91
CA ASN A 3 -2.38 -39.37 45.51
C ASN A 3 -2.92 -39.30 44.08
N ILE A 4 -3.92 -38.45 43.83
CA ILE A 4 -4.22 -37.99 42.47
C ILE A 4 -4.45 -36.48 42.54
N PHE A 5 -3.41 -35.73 42.17
CA PHE A 5 -3.47 -34.31 41.89
C PHE A 5 -4.36 -34.06 40.66
N PRO A 6 -5.33 -33.13 40.69
CA PRO A 6 -5.76 -32.48 39.47
C PRO A 6 -4.84 -31.30 39.20
N ILE A 7 -3.71 -31.56 38.52
CA ILE A 7 -3.02 -30.52 37.74
C ILE A 7 -3.90 -30.28 36.51
N ILE A 8 -4.94 -29.46 36.67
CA ILE A 8 -5.71 -28.90 35.56
C ILE A 8 -5.68 -27.39 35.73
N PHE A 9 -4.49 -26.84 35.55
CA PHE A 9 -4.25 -25.42 35.41
C PHE A 9 -3.09 -25.29 34.41
N LEU A 10 -3.22 -24.40 33.42
CA LEU A 10 -2.23 -24.05 32.37
C LEU A 10 -2.31 -24.78 31.01
N LEU A 11 -3.44 -24.80 30.31
CA LEU A 11 -3.42 -25.06 28.85
C LEU A 11 -4.35 -24.17 28.00
N SER A 12 -4.67 -22.95 28.45
CA SER A 12 -5.51 -22.04 27.65
C SER A 12 -5.03 -20.58 27.68
N PHE A 13 -3.71 -20.39 27.55
CA PHE A 13 -3.13 -19.13 27.06
C PHE A 13 -2.29 -19.45 25.81
N PHE A 14 -2.94 -19.97 24.77
CA PHE A 14 -2.37 -19.80 23.44
C PHE A 14 -2.60 -18.33 23.10
N PRO A 15 -1.55 -17.51 22.93
CA PRO A 15 -1.72 -16.18 22.37
C PRO A 15 -2.44 -16.37 21.03
N LYS A 16 -3.59 -15.70 20.86
CA LYS A 16 -4.17 -15.55 19.52
C LYS A 16 -3.06 -14.95 18.69
N ASN A 17 -2.66 -15.63 17.63
CA ASN A 17 -1.66 -15.13 16.69
C ASN A 17 -2.08 -13.70 16.35
N GLU A 18 -1.34 -12.72 16.85
CA GLU A 18 -1.40 -11.38 16.29
C GLU A 18 -0.96 -11.60 14.84
N ASP A 19 -1.80 -11.23 13.87
CA ASP A 19 -1.49 -11.42 12.46
C ASP A 19 -0.28 -10.55 12.08
N VAL A 20 0.93 -11.09 12.32
CA VAL A 20 2.19 -10.38 12.06
C VAL A 20 2.43 -10.39 10.57
N CYS A 21 2.14 -9.25 9.93
CA CYS A 21 2.49 -9.02 8.54
C CYS A 21 3.99 -9.11 8.33
N THR A 22 4.42 -10.15 7.63
CA THR A 22 5.82 -10.34 7.26
C THR A 22 6.02 -9.97 5.79
N CYS A 23 5.85 -8.69 5.48
CA CYS A 23 6.12 -8.18 4.14
C CYS A 23 7.63 -7.97 3.96
N PRO A 24 8.25 -8.45 2.87
CA PRO A 24 9.61 -8.05 2.56
C PRO A 24 9.63 -6.53 2.35
N PRO A 25 10.68 -5.81 2.80
CA PRO A 25 10.77 -4.39 2.58
C PRO A 25 10.67 -4.10 1.07
N THR A 26 9.82 -3.15 0.72
CA THR A 26 9.75 -2.62 -0.64
C THR A 26 11.10 -2.00 -0.97
N GLY A 27 11.93 -2.75 -1.70
CA GLY A 27 13.28 -2.34 -2.09
C GLY A 27 13.27 -1.22 -3.13
N ASN A 28 14.26 -1.22 -4.03
CA ASN A 28 14.35 -0.25 -5.11
C ASN A 28 13.04 -0.21 -5.95
N TRP A 29 12.38 0.97 -6.01
CA TRP A 29 11.12 1.18 -6.75
C TRP A 29 11.20 0.78 -8.23
N GLN A 30 12.38 0.91 -8.84
CA GLN A 30 12.64 0.55 -10.25
C GLN A 30 12.50 -0.96 -10.48
N LYS A 31 12.74 -1.76 -9.44
CA LYS A 31 12.55 -3.22 -9.46
C LYS A 31 11.18 -3.62 -8.93
N ALA A 32 10.68 -2.92 -7.90
CA ALA A 32 9.39 -3.22 -7.30
C ALA A 32 8.23 -2.94 -8.29
N THR A 33 8.29 -1.81 -9.02
CA THR A 33 7.21 -1.39 -9.92
C THR A 33 6.94 -2.39 -11.04
N PRO A 34 7.94 -2.86 -11.81
CA PRO A 34 7.67 -3.87 -12.84
C PRO A 34 7.23 -5.21 -12.27
N LYS A 35 7.78 -5.60 -11.11
CA LYS A 35 7.41 -6.85 -10.43
C LYS A 35 5.93 -6.83 -10.05
N GLU A 36 5.48 -5.77 -9.41
CA GLU A 36 4.09 -5.64 -8.98
C GLU A 36 3.14 -5.44 -10.16
N TYR A 37 3.53 -4.61 -11.14
CA TYR A 37 2.79 -4.44 -12.39
C TYR A 37 2.52 -5.78 -13.10
N ASN A 38 3.49 -6.70 -13.09
CA ASN A 38 3.31 -8.02 -13.69
C ASN A 38 2.42 -8.94 -12.84
N TYR A 39 2.43 -8.77 -11.52
CA TYR A 39 1.68 -9.59 -10.58
C TYR A 39 0.18 -9.26 -10.53
N VAL A 40 -0.19 -7.98 -10.53
CA VAL A 40 -1.59 -7.53 -10.38
C VAL A 40 -2.32 -7.42 -11.70
N ASN A 41 -3.65 -7.45 -11.72
CA ASN A 41 -4.43 -7.33 -12.96
C ASN A 41 -4.65 -5.89 -13.41
N ASP A 42 -4.79 -4.97 -12.46
CA ASP A 42 -5.15 -3.58 -12.71
C ASP A 42 -4.10 -2.64 -12.08
N VAL A 43 -3.67 -1.65 -12.87
CA VAL A 43 -2.78 -0.58 -12.39
C VAL A 43 -3.35 0.75 -12.86
N ILE A 44 -3.73 1.59 -11.91
CA ILE A 44 -4.46 2.85 -12.19
C ILE A 44 -3.91 4.01 -11.37
N ILE A 45 -4.16 5.23 -11.85
CA ILE A 45 -4.30 6.40 -10.98
C ILE A 45 -5.80 6.60 -10.78
N GLY A 46 -6.22 6.78 -9.53
CA GLY A 46 -7.61 7.05 -9.19
C GLY A 46 -7.74 8.07 -8.08
N ASP A 47 -8.85 8.79 -8.07
CA ASP A 47 -9.24 9.70 -7.00
C ASP A 47 -10.13 8.96 -6.00
N VAL A 48 -9.63 8.78 -4.77
CA VAL A 48 -10.38 8.18 -3.66
C VAL A 48 -11.32 9.25 -3.10
N ILE A 49 -12.61 9.05 -3.33
CA ILE A 49 -13.65 10.03 -2.96
C ILE A 49 -14.34 9.71 -1.63
N ASN A 50 -14.26 8.46 -1.18
CA ASN A 50 -14.84 8.03 0.09
C ASN A 50 -13.99 6.93 0.72
N VAL A 51 -13.88 6.99 2.05
CA VAL A 51 -13.14 6.03 2.86
C VAL A 51 -13.96 5.73 4.11
N SER A 52 -14.13 4.45 4.39
CA SER A 52 -14.63 3.92 5.65
C SER A 52 -13.57 3.01 6.28
N LYS A 53 -13.91 2.35 7.39
CA LYS A 53 -12.97 1.50 8.13
C LYS A 53 -12.31 0.43 7.23
N ASP A 54 -13.12 -0.28 6.45
CA ASP A 54 -12.68 -1.45 5.68
C ASP A 54 -12.99 -1.32 4.18
N GLN A 55 -13.56 -0.19 3.74
CA GLN A 55 -13.99 0.02 2.35
C GLN A 55 -13.60 1.41 1.85
N PHE A 56 -13.42 1.52 0.54
CA PHE A 56 -13.14 2.78 -0.14
C PHE A 56 -13.84 2.84 -1.50
N GLU A 57 -13.96 4.06 -2.01
CA GLU A 57 -14.55 4.33 -3.32
C GLU A 57 -13.58 5.18 -4.15
N ILE A 58 -13.28 4.72 -5.37
CA ILE A 58 -12.34 5.37 -6.29
C ILE A 58 -13.04 5.72 -7.59
N ILE A 59 -12.76 6.92 -8.10
CA ILE A 59 -12.99 7.28 -9.49
C ILE A 59 -11.69 7.07 -10.25
N VAL A 60 -11.72 6.21 -11.27
CA VAL A 60 -10.55 5.91 -12.11
C VAL A 60 -10.18 7.14 -12.94
N CYS A 61 -8.94 7.63 -12.83
CA CYS A 61 -8.44 8.78 -13.59
C CYS A 61 -7.58 8.35 -14.78
N THR A 62 -6.62 7.46 -14.56
CA THR A 62 -5.71 6.93 -15.59
C THR A 62 -5.59 5.42 -15.43
N VAL A 63 -5.48 4.70 -16.54
CA VAL A 63 -5.32 3.24 -16.55
C VAL A 63 -4.01 2.90 -17.26
N PHE A 64 -3.10 2.22 -16.56
CA PHE A 64 -1.86 1.70 -17.12
C PHE A 64 -1.98 0.22 -17.48
N LYS A 65 -2.79 -0.54 -16.72
CA LYS A 65 -3.05 -1.96 -16.94
C LYS A 65 -4.47 -2.30 -16.53
N GLY A 66 -5.07 -3.27 -17.23
CA GLY A 66 -6.39 -3.81 -16.91
C GLY A 66 -7.49 -3.30 -17.85
N ASN A 67 -8.73 -3.64 -17.51
CA ASN A 67 -9.91 -3.34 -18.35
C ASN A 67 -10.79 -2.23 -17.77
N LEU A 68 -10.37 -1.60 -16.67
CA LEU A 68 -11.03 -0.43 -16.10
C LEU A 68 -10.99 0.74 -17.08
N LYS A 69 -11.93 1.68 -16.92
CA LYS A 69 -12.04 2.86 -17.80
C LYS A 69 -11.92 4.15 -17.00
N PRO A 70 -11.29 5.21 -17.53
CA PRO A 70 -11.37 6.54 -16.93
C PRO A 70 -12.82 6.97 -16.68
N GLY A 71 -13.08 7.57 -15.53
CA GLY A 71 -14.41 7.95 -15.04
C GLY A 71 -15.21 6.81 -14.41
N GLN A 72 -14.74 5.56 -14.50
CA GLN A 72 -15.39 4.43 -13.83
C GLN A 72 -15.25 4.58 -12.33
N LYS A 73 -16.37 4.37 -11.63
CA LYS A 73 -16.42 4.26 -10.17
C LYS A 73 -16.19 2.81 -9.76
N ILE A 74 -15.25 2.58 -8.85
CA ILE A 74 -14.95 1.26 -8.28
C ILE A 74 -15.11 1.31 -6.76
N ASN A 75 -15.74 0.27 -6.21
CA ASN A 75 -15.80 0.04 -4.78
C ASN A 75 -14.73 -0.99 -4.43
N GLY A 76 -13.92 -0.68 -3.43
CA GLY A 76 -12.88 -1.58 -2.97
C GLY A 76 -12.89 -1.79 -1.47
N GLU A 77 -12.13 -2.80 -1.07
CA GLU A 77 -12.03 -3.27 0.31
C GLU A 77 -10.58 -3.27 0.75
N ASN A 78 -10.32 -2.73 1.93
CA ASN A 78 -9.07 -2.91 2.64
C ASN A 78 -9.15 -4.27 3.34
N TYR A 79 -8.67 -5.32 2.68
CA TYR A 79 -8.61 -6.66 3.27
C TYR A 79 -7.24 -6.92 3.87
N GLY A 80 -7.21 -7.76 4.91
CA GLY A 80 -5.99 -8.20 5.57
C GLY A 80 -5.51 -7.29 6.68
N THR A 81 -4.41 -7.69 7.30
CA THR A 81 -3.71 -6.88 8.31
C THR A 81 -2.51 -6.13 7.71
N CYS A 82 -2.20 -6.39 6.44
CA CYS A 82 -1.01 -5.88 5.76
C CYS A 82 -1.33 -4.72 4.83
N GLY A 83 -0.51 -3.67 4.90
CA GLY A 83 -0.64 -2.55 3.99
C GLY A 83 -0.30 -2.93 2.55
N PRO A 84 -0.57 -2.04 1.60
CA PRO A 84 -1.05 -0.67 1.78
C PRO A 84 -2.56 -0.59 2.07
N TYR A 85 -2.96 0.38 2.91
CA TYR A 85 -4.36 0.67 3.22
C TYR A 85 -4.78 1.98 2.55
N ILE A 86 -5.89 1.95 1.80
CA ILE A 86 -6.51 3.17 1.29
C ILE A 86 -7.38 3.75 2.40
N ASN A 87 -6.79 4.63 3.19
CA ASN A 87 -7.41 5.23 4.39
C ASN A 87 -7.56 6.76 4.32
N LYS A 88 -7.22 7.37 3.18
CA LYS A 88 -7.35 8.82 2.94
C LYS A 88 -7.93 9.06 1.55
N THR A 89 -8.73 10.11 1.43
CA THR A 89 -9.21 10.62 0.15
C THR A 89 -8.10 11.30 -0.66
N GLY A 90 -8.32 11.50 -1.96
CA GLY A 90 -7.39 12.16 -2.88
C GLY A 90 -6.80 11.21 -3.92
N GLU A 91 -5.74 11.63 -4.60
CA GLU A 91 -5.17 10.87 -5.73
C GLU A 91 -4.23 9.74 -5.27
N TRP A 92 -4.45 8.53 -5.78
CA TRP A 92 -3.67 7.34 -5.47
C TRP A 92 -3.15 6.67 -6.73
N LEU A 93 -1.91 6.18 -6.64
CA LEU A 93 -1.39 5.16 -7.54
C LEU A 93 -1.74 3.79 -6.95
N VAL A 94 -2.50 3.01 -7.70
CA VAL A 94 -3.12 1.78 -7.20
C VAL A 94 -2.70 0.59 -8.05
N PHE A 95 -2.16 -0.41 -7.37
CA PHE A 95 -1.86 -1.74 -7.88
C PHE A 95 -2.83 -2.71 -7.23
N GLY A 96 -3.71 -3.30 -8.02
CA GLY A 96 -4.80 -4.09 -7.48
C GLY A 96 -5.42 -5.01 -8.50
N GLN A 97 -6.48 -5.68 -8.09
CA GLN A 97 -7.23 -6.58 -8.94
C GLN A 97 -8.64 -6.79 -8.42
N GLN A 98 -9.54 -7.10 -9.35
CA GLN A 98 -10.90 -7.48 -9.03
C GLN A 98 -10.96 -8.93 -8.53
N PHE A 99 -11.49 -9.13 -7.32
CA PHE A 99 -11.98 -10.42 -6.81
C PHE A 99 -13.49 -10.28 -6.54
N ASP A 100 -13.95 -10.51 -5.31
CA ASP A 100 -15.33 -10.19 -4.86
C ASP A 100 -15.57 -8.68 -4.68
N GLY A 101 -14.49 -7.90 -4.68
CA GLY A 101 -14.41 -6.45 -4.69
C GLY A 101 -13.05 -6.02 -5.26
N PHE A 102 -12.86 -4.73 -5.52
CA PHE A 102 -11.54 -4.25 -5.94
C PHE A 102 -10.60 -4.26 -4.73
N ARG A 103 -9.47 -4.96 -4.83
CA ARG A 103 -8.51 -5.07 -3.72
C ARG A 103 -7.15 -4.59 -4.14
N VAL A 104 -6.51 -3.84 -3.26
CA VAL A 104 -5.09 -3.51 -3.37
C VAL A 104 -4.25 -4.73 -3.03
N ASN A 105 -3.11 -4.85 -3.70
CA ASN A 105 -2.19 -5.95 -3.41
C ASN A 105 -1.58 -5.81 -2.01
N GLU A 106 -1.75 -6.82 -1.15
CA GLU A 106 -1.07 -6.89 0.15
C GLU A 106 0.45 -6.89 -0.04
N CYS A 107 1.16 -6.21 0.85
CA CYS A 107 2.59 -5.93 0.73
C CYS A 107 3.00 -5.24 -0.58
N GLY A 108 2.04 -4.57 -1.24
CA GLY A 108 2.23 -3.84 -2.48
C GLY A 108 2.77 -2.42 -2.29
N ILE A 109 2.90 -1.71 -3.41
CA ILE A 109 3.41 -0.34 -3.48
C ILE A 109 2.32 0.71 -3.77
N SER A 110 1.05 0.32 -3.71
CA SER A 110 -0.07 1.27 -3.81
C SER A 110 0.09 2.38 -2.76
N SER A 111 -0.07 3.63 -3.17
CA SER A 111 0.20 4.77 -2.30
C SER A 111 -0.47 6.03 -2.81
N LYS A 112 -0.81 6.91 -1.87
CA LYS A 112 -1.28 8.26 -2.17
C LYS A 112 -0.16 9.03 -2.88
N ILE A 113 -0.51 9.81 -3.90
CA ILE A 113 0.47 10.46 -4.77
C ILE A 113 1.21 11.59 -4.04
N ASP A 114 0.55 12.26 -3.10
CA ASP A 114 1.12 13.34 -2.28
C ASP A 114 1.75 12.85 -0.96
N ASP A 115 1.60 11.57 -0.58
CA ASP A 115 2.28 11.03 0.59
C ASP A 115 3.74 10.71 0.23
N THR A 116 4.65 11.07 1.14
CA THR A 116 6.06 10.74 1.02
C THR A 116 6.24 9.23 1.13
N PHE A 117 6.91 8.62 0.15
CA PHE A 117 7.35 7.24 0.26
C PHE A 117 8.16 7.07 1.55
N PRO A 118 7.83 6.11 2.44
CA PRO A 118 8.63 5.81 3.62
C PRO A 118 9.85 4.98 3.20
N LEU A 119 10.63 5.47 2.24
CA LEU A 119 11.89 4.81 1.81
C LEU A 119 13.08 5.22 2.68
N LEU A 120 12.92 6.27 3.48
CA LEU A 120 14.01 6.82 4.27
C LEU A 120 13.78 6.56 5.76
N PRO A 121 14.81 6.10 6.49
CA PRO A 121 14.74 6.02 7.95
C PRO A 121 14.39 7.40 8.53
N PRO A 122 13.73 7.42 9.70
CA PRO A 122 13.42 8.66 10.39
C PRO A 122 14.71 9.47 10.55
N PRO A 123 14.67 10.79 10.30
CA PRO A 123 15.85 11.63 10.49
C PRO A 123 16.36 11.50 11.93
N PRO A 124 17.68 11.59 12.16
CA PRO A 124 18.23 11.80 13.50
C PRO A 124 17.54 12.98 14.18
N LYS A 125 17.51 13.01 15.53
CA LYS A 125 16.97 14.15 16.29
C LYS A 125 17.73 15.42 15.93
N GLU A 126 17.20 16.21 15.02
CA GLU A 126 17.77 17.48 14.55
C GLU A 126 16.83 18.66 14.81
N SER A 127 17.40 19.88 14.81
CA SER A 127 16.68 21.12 15.09
C SER A 127 15.53 21.36 14.12
N GLU A 128 14.52 22.10 14.55
CA GLU A 128 13.25 22.29 13.82
C GLU A 128 13.43 22.90 12.42
N THR A 129 14.39 23.83 12.26
CA THR A 129 14.77 24.41 10.97
C THR A 129 15.40 23.38 10.03
N ILE A 130 16.29 22.55 10.56
CA ILE A 130 16.94 21.47 9.80
C ILE A 130 15.89 20.41 9.42
N LYS A 131 14.98 20.08 10.34
CA LYS A 131 13.85 19.17 10.11
C LYS A 131 12.95 19.61 8.95
N ASN A 132 12.67 20.92 8.83
CA ASN A 132 11.85 21.47 7.75
C ASN A 132 12.58 21.47 6.40
N LEU A 133 13.87 21.82 6.35
CA LEU A 133 14.69 21.72 5.14
C LEU A 133 14.80 20.26 4.65
N PHE A 134 15.02 19.32 5.58
CA PHE A 134 15.05 17.90 5.26
C PHE A 134 13.68 17.38 4.82
N SER A 135 12.57 17.84 5.42
CA SER A 135 11.24 17.39 5.00
C SER A 135 10.90 17.89 3.59
N GLU A 136 11.21 19.14 3.25
CA GLU A 136 11.01 19.69 1.90
C GLU A 136 11.87 18.96 0.86
N SER A 137 13.16 18.72 1.16
CA SER A 137 14.06 17.99 0.27
C SER A 137 13.56 16.55 0.03
N ARG A 138 13.14 15.85 1.09
CA ARG A 138 12.58 14.50 0.99
C ARG A 138 11.25 14.47 0.21
N GLN A 139 10.42 15.50 0.35
CA GLN A 139 9.19 15.63 -0.42
C GLN A 139 9.48 15.80 -1.92
N LYS A 140 10.46 16.65 -2.27
CA LYS A 140 10.90 16.82 -3.66
C LYS A 140 11.45 15.51 -4.25
N GLU A 141 12.31 14.82 -3.50
CA GLU A 141 12.86 13.53 -3.94
C GLU A 141 11.74 12.47 -4.12
N ALA A 142 10.81 12.38 -3.17
CA ALA A 142 9.66 11.47 -3.27
C ALA A 142 8.78 11.79 -4.50
N MET A 143 8.55 13.07 -4.78
CA MET A 143 7.81 13.52 -5.97
C MET A 143 8.55 13.18 -7.26
N GLU A 144 9.87 13.39 -7.32
CA GLU A 144 10.68 12.99 -8.47
C GLU A 144 10.66 11.47 -8.71
N ILE A 145 10.77 10.68 -7.63
CA ILE A 145 10.63 9.23 -7.69
C ILE A 145 9.25 8.85 -8.23
N ARG A 146 8.19 9.52 -7.76
CA ARG A 146 6.81 9.28 -8.23
C ARG A 146 6.65 9.59 -9.71
N ILE A 147 7.19 10.71 -10.17
CA ILE A 147 7.15 11.09 -11.60
C ILE A 147 7.86 10.04 -12.45
N LYS A 148 9.04 9.58 -12.02
CA LYS A 148 9.80 8.53 -12.70
C LYS A 148 9.04 7.19 -12.69
N GLN A 149 8.40 6.84 -11.59
CA GLN A 149 7.55 5.65 -11.48
C GLN A 149 6.38 5.69 -12.46
N ILE A 150 5.68 6.83 -12.55
CA ILE A 150 4.57 7.03 -13.48
C ILE A 150 5.06 6.99 -14.94
N SER A 151 6.23 7.57 -15.25
CA SER A 151 6.83 7.48 -16.58
C SER A 151 7.09 6.03 -16.99
N LEU A 152 7.70 5.26 -16.08
CA LEU A 152 7.95 3.84 -16.29
C LEU A 152 6.64 3.06 -16.55
N LEU A 153 5.59 3.34 -15.78
CA LEU A 153 4.27 2.71 -16.00
C LEU A 153 3.67 3.04 -17.37
N ARG A 154 3.84 4.27 -17.87
CA ARG A 154 3.40 4.66 -19.22
C ARG A 154 4.15 3.88 -20.30
N GLU A 155 5.47 3.79 -20.18
CA GLU A 155 6.31 3.00 -21.10
C GLU A 155 5.87 1.53 -21.12
N MET A 156 5.64 0.96 -19.94
CA MET A 156 5.16 -0.42 -19.79
C MET A 156 3.77 -0.65 -20.38
N SER A 157 2.87 0.34 -20.29
CA SER A 157 1.51 0.24 -20.85
C SER A 157 1.48 0.29 -22.38
N GLN A 158 2.47 0.92 -23.02
CA GLN A 158 2.56 1.06 -24.47
C GLN A 158 3.27 -0.13 -25.14
N SER A 159 4.02 -0.92 -24.37
CA SER A 159 4.83 -2.02 -24.87
C SER A 159 4.06 -3.35 -25.00
N ARG A 160 2.73 -3.33 -24.89
CA ARG A 160 1.82 -4.49 -24.99
C ARG A 160 0.73 -4.22 -26.01
#